data_AF-A0A3B9ZLM1-F1
#
_entry.id   AF-A0A3B9ZLM1-F1
#
_cell.length_a   1.000
_cell.length_b   1.000
_cell.length_c   1.000
_cell.angle_alpha   90.00
_cell.angle_beta   90.00
_cell.angle_gamma   90.00
#
_symmetry.space_group_name_H-M   'P 1'
#
loop_
_entity.id
_entity.type
_entity.pdbx_description
1 polymer ?
#
loop_
_entity_poly.entity_id
_entity_poly.type
_entity_poly.pdbx_seq_one_letter_code
_entity_poly.pdbx_strand_id
1 'polypeptide(L)'
;APIVTFAPANNATGVLVGTSSVTLSFNEAIRLLDNSAIDSYDLDSLVYFKKDVTPLAFSAVIDGTNKVITITPAAALVKDATYSFGFKAKFEDIADNVVAANAATFKTETTSVAAQYLSWTPVKNTTTAPWLGTSAPITLNFSSPVFT
;
A
#
# COMPACT_ATOMS: atom_id res chain seq x y z
N ALA A 1 11.04 18.04 16.33
CA ALA A 1 9.87 17.95 15.44
C ALA A 1 9.67 16.48 15.13
N PRO A 2 8.48 15.94 15.40
CA PRO A 2 8.19 14.53 15.20
C PRO A 2 8.49 14.07 13.77
N ILE A 3 9.10 12.89 13.66
CA ILE A 3 9.37 12.19 12.41
C ILE A 3 8.47 10.97 12.34
N VAL A 4 7.70 10.86 11.26
CA VAL A 4 6.72 9.79 11.04
C VAL A 4 7.26 8.68 10.15
N THR A 5 6.95 7.44 10.48
CA THR A 5 7.11 6.24 9.64
C THR A 5 5.74 5.65 9.34
N PHE A 6 5.48 5.30 8.08
CA PHE A 6 4.20 4.77 7.63
C PHE A 6 4.25 3.26 7.40
N ALA A 7 3.19 2.55 7.78
CA ALA A 7 2.98 1.15 7.38
C ALA A 7 1.54 0.96 6.84
N PRO A 8 1.34 0.51 5.60
CA PRO A 8 2.34 0.27 4.56
C PRO A 8 3.24 1.48 4.27
N ALA A 9 4.48 1.22 3.87
CA ALA A 9 5.42 2.27 3.52
C ALA A 9 4.92 3.08 2.31
N ASN A 10 5.36 4.34 2.21
CA ASN A 10 5.02 5.15 1.05
C ASN A 10 5.52 4.51 -0.24
N ASN A 11 4.65 4.46 -1.25
CA ASN A 11 4.82 3.77 -2.53
C ASN A 11 4.90 2.24 -2.46
N ALA A 12 4.50 1.61 -1.35
CA ALA A 12 4.39 0.15 -1.28
C ALA A 12 3.45 -0.39 -2.37
N THR A 13 3.79 -1.54 -2.96
CA THR A 13 2.99 -2.24 -3.95
C THR A 13 2.72 -3.68 -3.49
N GLY A 14 1.69 -4.31 -4.05
CA GLY A 14 1.35 -5.69 -3.68
C GLY A 14 0.79 -5.84 -2.25
N VAL A 15 0.28 -4.76 -1.67
CA VAL A 15 -0.33 -4.82 -0.33
C VAL A 15 -1.57 -5.70 -0.37
N LEU A 16 -1.64 -6.70 0.50
CA LEU A 16 -2.76 -7.66 0.53
C LEU A 16 -4.05 -6.93 0.86
N VAL A 17 -5.15 -7.29 0.19
CA VAL A 17 -6.46 -6.68 0.49
C VAL A 17 -6.99 -7.06 1.89
N GLY A 18 -6.43 -8.12 2.48
CA GLY A 18 -6.65 -8.52 3.87
C GLY A 18 -5.98 -7.61 4.91
N THR A 19 -5.27 -6.57 4.48
CA THR A 19 -4.72 -5.55 5.39
C THR A 19 -5.87 -4.83 6.09
N SER A 20 -5.99 -5.02 7.40
CA SER A 20 -7.09 -4.48 8.20
C SER A 20 -6.83 -3.08 8.74
N SER A 21 -5.59 -2.61 8.77
CA SER A 21 -5.23 -1.30 9.31
C SER A 21 -3.94 -0.77 8.70
N VAL A 22 -3.74 0.54 8.81
CA VAL A 22 -2.49 1.25 8.49
C VAL A 22 -2.01 2.02 9.71
N THR A 23 -0.71 2.22 9.87
CA THR A 23 -0.13 2.87 11.04
C THR A 23 0.77 4.05 10.69
N LEU A 24 0.73 5.07 11.54
CA LEU A 24 1.62 6.23 11.53
C LEU A 24 2.41 6.21 12.85
N SER A 25 3.70 5.91 12.78
CA SER A 25 4.58 5.78 13.94
C SER A 25 5.54 6.96 14.03
N PHE A 26 5.40 7.78 15.06
CA PHE A 26 6.26 8.90 15.36
C PHE A 26 7.45 8.46 16.23
N ASN A 27 8.63 9.01 15.98
CA ASN A 27 9.84 8.74 16.77
C ASN A 27 9.71 9.23 18.23
N GLU A 28 8.90 10.26 18.45
CA GLU A 28 8.58 10.87 19.75
C GLU A 28 7.07 11.07 19.92
N ALA A 29 6.64 11.38 21.14
CA ALA A 29 5.22 11.60 21.45
C ALA A 29 4.71 12.88 20.79
N ILE A 30 3.49 12.84 20.27
CA ILE A 30 2.81 13.98 19.66
C ILE A 30 1.69 14.53 20.54
N ARG A 31 1.39 15.82 20.37
CA ARG A 31 0.25 16.52 20.96
C ARG A 31 -0.35 17.52 19.95
N LEU A 32 -1.47 18.15 20.29
CA LEU A 32 -2.07 19.21 19.48
C LEU A 32 -1.27 20.52 19.62
N LEU A 33 -1.39 21.41 18.63
CA LEU A 33 -0.65 22.69 18.56
C LEU A 33 -0.96 23.68 19.69
N ASP A 34 -1.96 23.40 20.51
CA ASP A 34 -2.35 24.19 21.69
C ASP A 34 -1.91 23.53 23.00
N ASN A 35 -0.95 22.60 22.92
CA ASN A 35 -0.43 21.77 24.00
C ASN A 35 -1.42 20.76 24.60
N SER A 36 -2.65 20.67 24.10
CA SER A 36 -3.62 19.70 24.59
C SER A 36 -3.30 18.28 24.09
N ALA A 37 -3.74 17.29 24.88
CA ALA A 37 -3.61 15.89 24.48
C ALA A 37 -4.54 15.57 23.31
N ILE A 38 -4.14 14.62 22.47
CA ILE A 38 -4.98 14.09 21.39
C ILE A 38 -5.97 13.12 22.03
N ASP A 39 -7.27 13.34 21.84
CA ASP A 39 -8.28 12.34 22.17
C ASP A 39 -8.68 11.50 20.94
N SER A 40 -9.36 10.39 21.17
CA SER A 40 -9.77 9.49 20.08
C SER A 40 -10.85 10.08 19.17
N TYR A 41 -11.65 11.04 19.65
CA TYR A 41 -12.68 11.70 18.85
C TYR A 41 -12.06 12.74 17.90
N ASP A 42 -10.97 13.37 18.30
CA ASP A 42 -10.26 14.33 17.48
C ASP A 42 -9.62 13.68 16.25
N LEU A 43 -9.20 12.41 16.37
CA LEU A 43 -8.43 11.72 15.33
C LEU A 43 -9.11 11.69 13.96
N ASP A 44 -10.43 11.52 13.90
CA ASP A 44 -11.18 11.51 12.63
C ASP A 44 -11.09 12.85 11.89
N SER A 45 -10.82 13.95 12.61
CA SER A 45 -10.58 15.27 12.05
C SER A 45 -9.09 15.56 11.75
N LEU A 46 -8.17 14.78 12.32
CA LEU A 46 -6.72 15.00 12.27
C LEU A 46 -6.03 14.12 11.23
N VAL A 47 -6.56 12.91 11.00
CA VAL A 47 -6.06 11.95 10.03
C VAL A 47 -7.04 11.72 8.89
N TYR A 48 -6.63 10.98 7.86
CA TYR A 48 -7.52 10.61 6.77
C TYR A 48 -7.12 9.29 6.13
N PHE A 49 -8.09 8.64 5.48
CA PHE A 49 -7.92 7.49 4.61
C PHE A 49 -8.70 7.71 3.30
N LYS A 50 -8.07 7.49 2.15
CA LYS A 50 -8.65 7.72 0.83
C LYS A 50 -8.35 6.56 -0.11
N LYS A 51 -9.27 6.29 -1.02
CA LYS A 51 -9.04 5.51 -2.23
C LYS A 51 -8.95 6.47 -3.41
N ASP A 52 -7.81 6.51 -4.07
CA ASP A 52 -7.47 7.53 -5.07
C ASP A 52 -7.69 8.95 -4.48
N VAL A 53 -8.69 9.68 -4.98
CA VAL A 53 -9.09 11.01 -4.46
C VAL A 53 -10.30 10.98 -3.52
N THR A 54 -10.95 9.82 -3.37
CA THR A 54 -12.21 9.67 -2.64
C THR A 54 -11.95 9.35 -1.18
N PRO A 55 -12.43 10.17 -0.22
CA PRO A 55 -12.40 9.83 1.20
C PRO A 55 -13.18 8.54 1.49
N LEU A 56 -12.63 7.71 2.37
CA LEU A 56 -13.31 6.53 2.88
C LEU A 56 -13.60 6.68 4.37
N ALA A 57 -14.66 6.04 4.84
CA ALA A 57 -14.92 5.93 6.27
C ALA A 57 -13.85 5.04 6.95
N PHE A 58 -13.44 5.43 8.15
CA PHE A 58 -12.46 4.73 8.98
C PHE A 58 -12.73 5.03 10.45
N SER A 59 -12.06 4.29 11.33
CA SER A 59 -11.86 4.65 12.73
C SER A 59 -10.37 4.81 13.00
N ALA A 60 -9.98 5.73 13.87
CA ALA A 60 -8.60 5.92 14.28
C ALA A 60 -8.43 5.83 15.80
N VAL A 61 -7.29 5.28 16.23
CA VAL A 61 -6.89 5.24 17.64
C VAL A 61 -5.43 5.65 17.77
N ILE A 62 -5.10 6.35 18.84
CA ILE A 62 -3.72 6.63 19.24
C ILE A 62 -3.36 5.76 20.44
N ASP A 63 -2.12 5.26 20.48
CA ASP A 63 -1.64 4.44 21.59
C ASP A 63 -1.43 5.27 22.86
N GLY A 64 -1.27 4.61 24.00
CA GLY A 64 -1.11 5.28 25.30
C GLY A 64 0.21 6.07 25.45
N THR A 65 1.14 5.97 24.50
CA THR A 65 2.36 6.78 24.48
C THR A 65 2.28 7.99 23.55
N ASN A 66 1.16 8.17 22.86
CA ASN A 66 0.94 9.19 21.84
C ASN A 66 1.97 9.16 20.70
N LYS A 67 2.40 7.96 20.29
CA LYS A 67 3.41 7.78 19.23
C LYS A 67 2.88 7.04 18.02
N VAL A 68 1.82 6.24 18.18
CA VAL A 68 1.33 5.39 17.10
C VAL A 68 -0.16 5.64 16.89
N ILE A 69 -0.50 6.16 15.71
CA ILE A 69 -1.88 6.24 15.25
C ILE A 69 -2.16 5.04 14.36
N THR A 70 -3.21 4.28 14.68
CA THR A 70 -3.72 3.18 13.87
C THR A 70 -5.02 3.60 13.21
N ILE A 71 -5.08 3.55 11.88
CA ILE A 71 -6.26 3.85 11.08
C ILE A 71 -6.82 2.52 10.55
N THR A 72 -8.08 2.24 10.84
CA THR A 72 -8.79 1.04 10.43
C THR A 72 -9.88 1.43 9.43
N PRO A 73 -9.74 1.09 8.14
CA PRO A 73 -10.79 1.34 7.16
C PRO A 73 -12.11 0.65 7.54
N ALA A 74 -13.24 1.32 7.36
CA ALA A 74 -14.56 0.75 7.68
C ALA A 74 -14.99 -0.34 6.69
N ALA A 75 -14.44 -0.32 5.48
CA ALA A 75 -14.68 -1.31 4.44
C ALA A 75 -13.37 -1.99 4.04
N ALA A 76 -13.45 -3.26 3.64
CA ALA A 76 -12.31 -4.01 3.14
C ALA A 76 -11.67 -3.34 1.92
N LEU A 77 -10.36 -3.49 1.78
CA LEU A 77 -9.63 -3.02 0.61
C LEU A 77 -10.03 -3.85 -0.61
N VAL A 78 -9.91 -3.27 -1.81
CA VAL A 78 -10.14 -3.97 -3.08
C VAL A 78 -8.83 -4.11 -3.84
N LYS A 79 -8.74 -5.13 -4.70
CA LYS A 79 -7.56 -5.36 -5.54
C LYS A 79 -7.41 -4.27 -6.60
N ASP A 80 -6.21 -4.15 -7.16
CA ASP A 80 -5.90 -3.19 -8.24
C ASP A 80 -6.24 -1.73 -7.89
N ALA A 81 -6.17 -1.35 -6.61
CA ALA A 81 -6.51 0.00 -6.14
C ALA A 81 -5.32 0.72 -5.50
N THR A 82 -5.37 2.05 -5.55
CA THR A 82 -4.42 2.92 -4.86
C THR A 82 -5.10 3.56 -3.66
N TYR A 83 -4.46 3.49 -2.50
CA TYR A 83 -4.92 4.09 -1.26
C TYR A 83 -3.91 5.08 -0.74
N SER A 84 -4.39 6.14 -0.09
CA SER A 84 -3.54 7.10 0.61
C SER A 84 -4.06 7.37 2.02
N PHE A 85 -3.13 7.60 2.93
CA PHE A 85 -3.43 7.87 4.33
C PHE A 85 -2.38 8.82 4.91
N GLY A 86 -2.77 9.59 5.91
CA GLY A 86 -1.90 10.62 6.45
C GLY A 86 -2.57 11.46 7.51
N PHE A 87 -1.93 12.58 7.83
CA PHE A 87 -2.36 13.50 8.87
C PHE A 87 -2.23 14.96 8.42
N LYS A 88 -3.00 15.84 9.05
CA LYS A 88 -2.97 17.28 8.83
C LYS A 88 -1.86 17.92 9.68
N ALA A 89 -1.43 19.14 9.33
CA ALA A 89 -0.43 19.90 10.08
C ALA A 89 -1.02 20.41 11.42
N LYS A 90 -1.21 19.49 12.37
CA LYS A 90 -1.90 19.70 13.65
C LYS A 90 -1.16 19.06 14.83
N PHE A 91 0.02 18.49 14.59
CA PHE A 91 0.81 17.80 15.60
C PHE A 91 2.12 18.53 15.87
N GLU A 92 2.58 18.45 17.11
CA GLU A 92 3.88 18.94 17.58
C GLU A 92 4.44 18.01 18.68
N ASP A 93 5.71 18.22 19.05
CA ASP A 93 6.34 17.58 20.21
C ASP A 93 6.25 18.45 21.48
N ILE A 94 6.81 17.96 22.61
CA ILE A 94 6.82 18.67 23.90
C ILE A 94 7.65 19.96 23.90
N ALA A 95 8.52 20.13 22.89
CA ALA A 95 9.37 21.30 22.71
C ALA A 95 8.81 22.25 21.64
N ASP A 96 7.52 22.16 21.35
CA ASP A 96 6.76 23.01 20.42
C ASP A 96 7.25 22.94 18.96
N ASN A 97 7.93 21.86 18.58
CA ASN A 97 8.32 21.68 17.20
C ASN A 97 7.18 21.03 16.40
N VAL A 98 6.54 21.82 15.55
CA VAL A 98 5.45 21.39 14.68
C VAL A 98 5.92 20.42 13.60
N VAL A 99 5.13 19.37 13.34
CA VAL A 99 5.28 18.52 12.16
C VAL A 99 4.32 18.94 11.04
N ALA A 100 4.86 19.12 9.85
CA ALA A 100 4.04 19.43 8.67
C ALA A 100 3.12 18.25 8.30
N ALA A 101 2.04 18.54 7.59
CA ALA A 101 1.16 17.50 7.05
C ALA A 101 1.97 16.51 6.20
N ASN A 102 1.75 15.21 6.39
CA ASN A 102 2.46 14.18 5.67
C ASN A 102 1.56 12.96 5.42
N ALA A 103 1.92 12.16 4.42
CA ALA A 103 1.11 11.07 3.93
C ALA A 103 1.95 9.95 3.29
N ALA A 104 1.34 8.77 3.22
CA ALA A 104 1.81 7.67 2.40
C ALA A 104 0.72 7.24 1.40
N THR A 105 1.17 6.70 0.28
CA THR A 105 0.34 6.05 -0.73
C THR A 105 0.78 4.60 -0.88
N PHE A 106 -0.14 3.66 -1.08
CA PHE A 106 0.19 2.27 -1.40
C PHE A 106 -0.77 1.70 -2.45
N LYS A 107 -0.32 0.66 -3.15
CA LYS A 107 -1.11 -0.10 -4.12
C LYS A 107 -1.36 -1.51 -3.61
N THR A 108 -2.59 -1.96 -3.72
CA THR A 108 -2.95 -3.33 -3.37
C THR A 108 -2.41 -4.33 -4.40
N GLU A 109 -2.40 -5.59 -4.02
CA GLU A 109 -2.19 -6.71 -4.95
C GLU A 109 -3.10 -6.64 -6.18
N THR A 110 -2.60 -7.18 -7.29
CA THR A 110 -3.29 -7.14 -8.58
C THR A 110 -4.05 -8.43 -8.85
N THR A 111 -5.16 -8.33 -9.58
CA THR A 111 -5.82 -9.51 -10.17
C THR A 111 -5.16 -9.95 -11.47
N SER A 112 -4.40 -9.07 -12.12
CA SER A 112 -3.61 -9.45 -13.28
C SER A 112 -2.41 -10.28 -12.85
N VAL A 113 -2.36 -11.52 -13.33
CA VAL A 113 -1.08 -12.23 -13.44
C VAL A 113 -0.15 -11.42 -14.35
N ALA A 114 1.15 -11.38 -14.06
CA ALA A 114 2.12 -10.88 -15.03
C ALA A 114 1.88 -11.59 -16.37
N ALA A 115 1.91 -10.86 -17.49
CA ALA A 115 1.68 -11.45 -18.81
C ALA A 115 2.59 -12.68 -18.97
N GLN A 116 1.98 -13.87 -19.01
CA GLN A 116 2.70 -15.10 -19.27
C GLN A 116 2.79 -15.26 -20.78
N TYR A 117 4.01 -15.23 -21.30
CA TYR A 117 4.22 -15.51 -22.71
C TYR A 117 4.45 -17.01 -22.87
N LEU A 118 3.54 -17.65 -23.60
CA LEU A 118 3.76 -19.00 -24.11
C LEU A 118 4.54 -18.90 -25.41
N SER A 119 5.76 -19.44 -25.45
CA SER A 119 6.50 -19.59 -26.71
C SER A 119 6.67 -21.06 -27.08
N TRP A 120 6.61 -21.32 -28.38
CA TRP A 120 6.78 -22.65 -28.95
C TRP A 120 8.14 -22.73 -29.61
N THR A 121 8.83 -23.85 -29.45
CA THR A 121 10.03 -24.16 -30.22
C THR A 121 9.82 -25.46 -31.01
N PRO A 122 9.89 -25.43 -32.35
CA PRO A 122 10.01 -24.22 -33.17
C PRO A 122 8.71 -23.40 -33.22
N VAL A 123 8.85 -22.13 -33.58
CA VAL A 123 7.73 -21.18 -33.67
C VAL A 123 6.77 -21.59 -34.78
N LYS A 124 5.47 -21.61 -34.48
CA LYS A 124 4.42 -21.91 -35.47
C LYS A 124 4.45 -20.87 -36.60
N ASN A 125 4.52 -21.34 -37.85
CA ASN A 125 4.38 -20.54 -39.08
C ASN A 125 5.45 -19.46 -39.32
N THR A 126 6.73 -19.84 -39.35
CA THR A 126 7.74 -18.99 -40.00
C THR A 126 7.80 -19.33 -41.49
N THR A 127 7.95 -18.32 -42.36
CA THR A 127 8.06 -18.49 -43.82
C THR A 127 9.35 -19.18 -44.27
N THR A 128 10.24 -19.49 -43.31
CA THR A 128 11.54 -20.17 -43.51
C THR A 128 11.71 -21.38 -42.60
N ALA A 129 10.64 -21.90 -41.98
CA ALA A 129 10.74 -23.05 -41.09
C ALA A 129 11.34 -24.26 -41.84
N PRO A 130 12.48 -24.83 -41.39
CA PRO A 130 12.92 -26.11 -41.93
C PRO A 130 11.82 -27.14 -41.67
N TRP A 131 11.60 -28.05 -42.62
CA TRP A 131 10.75 -29.22 -42.39
C TRP A 131 11.18 -29.89 -41.09
N LEU A 132 10.30 -29.85 -40.08
CA LEU A 132 10.50 -30.62 -38.86
C LEU A 132 10.47 -32.10 -39.25
N GLY A 133 11.58 -32.80 -39.05
CA GLY A 133 11.59 -34.26 -39.14
C GLY A 133 10.55 -34.86 -38.19
N THR A 134 10.04 -36.05 -38.49
CA THR A 134 8.98 -36.73 -37.72
C THR A 134 9.33 -37.04 -36.26
N SER A 135 10.58 -36.78 -35.85
CA SER A 135 11.10 -37.02 -34.51
C SER A 135 11.57 -35.77 -33.77
N ALA A 136 11.35 -34.57 -34.32
CA ALA A 136 11.80 -33.33 -33.67
C ALA A 136 10.91 -32.97 -32.47
N PRO A 137 11.49 -32.68 -31.29
CA PRO A 137 10.70 -32.37 -30.11
C PRO A 137 10.04 -30.98 -30.24
N ILE A 138 8.83 -30.87 -29.69
CA ILE A 138 8.13 -29.59 -29.52
C ILE A 138 8.32 -29.17 -28.07
N THR A 139 8.89 -27.98 -27.87
CA THR A 139 9.05 -27.41 -26.52
C THR A 139 8.04 -26.31 -26.29
N LEU A 140 7.33 -26.41 -25.15
CA LEU A 140 6.49 -25.38 -24.57
C LEU A 140 7.31 -24.64 -23.51
N ASN A 141 7.62 -23.37 -23.75
CA ASN A 141 8.39 -22.57 -22.79
C ASN A 141 7.45 -21.59 -22.06
N PHE A 142 7.52 -21.61 -20.73
CA PHE A 142 6.83 -20.68 -19.85
C PHE A 142 7.82 -19.63 -19.34
N SER A 143 7.40 -18.36 -19.32
CA SER A 143 8.22 -17.26 -18.80
C SER A 143 8.24 -17.17 -17.27
N SER A 144 7.60 -18.13 -16.57
CA SER A 144 7.51 -18.20 -15.10
C SER A 144 7.19 -19.64 -14.65
N PRO A 145 7.44 -20.01 -13.39
CA PRO A 145 7.08 -21.32 -12.86
C PRO A 145 5.60 -21.63 -13.06
N VAL A 146 5.30 -22.85 -13.52
CA VAL A 146 3.93 -23.38 -13.56
C VAL A 146 3.67 -24.07 -12.21
N PHE A 147 2.78 -23.51 -11.41
CA PHE A 147 2.32 -24.16 -10.18
C PHE A 147 1.14 -25.07 -10.53
N THR A 148 1.20 -26.33 -10.08
CA THR A 148 0.17 -27.37 -10.25
C THR A 148 -0.59 -27.60 -8.96
#